data_AF-T1BGG9-F1
#
_entry.id   AF-T1BGG9-F1
#
_cell.length_a   1.000
_cell.length_b   1.000
_cell.length_c   1.000
_cell.angle_alpha   90.00
_cell.angle_beta   90.00
_cell.angle_gamma   90.00
#
_symmetry.space_group_name_H-M   'P 1'
#
loop_
_entity.id
_entity.type
_entity.pdbx_description
1 polymer ?
#
loop_
_entity_poly.entity_id
_entity_poly.type
_entity_poly.pdbx_seq_one_letter_code
_entity_poly.pdbx_strand_id
1 'polypeptide(L)'
;MPARVMKEFQAPRGLPRKTASVCPECIKVIPAIVREKEGRVIMEKTCRTHGYFWDIISNDVDFYLRMEVYAHDGVGYENPYYDKFRGCPTTCGMCSHHKSHTGLALIDLTNRCNLKCPVCFANANAAGYVFEPTREQIHFMLKTLREQKPVGTVAVQFSGGEPTLSPLFVDAVSMARDLGFKQVQVATNGIRVANEPGFAQACRDAGLHTLYLQFDGLDDEIYRKVRG
;
A
#
# COMPACT_ATOMS: atom_id res chain seq x y z
N MET A 1 -23.26 10.59 -16.43
CA MET A 1 -22.69 11.04 -15.14
C MET A 1 -21.74 9.96 -14.66
N PRO A 2 -20.47 10.26 -14.31
CA PRO A 2 -19.61 9.22 -13.75
C PRO A 2 -20.31 8.62 -12.53
N ALA A 3 -20.34 7.28 -12.44
CA ALA A 3 -20.98 6.59 -11.34
C ALA A 3 -20.43 7.15 -10.02
N ARG A 4 -21.32 7.42 -9.05
CA ARG A 4 -20.93 7.93 -7.74
C ARG A 4 -20.06 6.85 -7.07
N VAL A 5 -18.75 6.99 -7.15
CA VAL A 5 -17.76 6.02 -6.60
C VAL A 5 -17.68 6.07 -5.07
N MET A 6 -18.46 6.96 -4.44
CA MET A 6 -18.59 7.14 -3.01
C MET A 6 -20.02 6.80 -2.56
N LYS A 7 -20.11 6.03 -1.49
CA LYS A 7 -21.32 5.65 -0.76
C LYS A 7 -21.30 6.29 0.62
N GLU A 8 -22.48 6.44 1.22
CA GLU A 8 -22.58 6.85 2.62
C GLU A 8 -21.87 5.82 3.51
N PHE A 9 -21.09 6.33 4.45
CA PHE A 9 -20.35 5.50 5.40
C PHE A 9 -21.30 4.71 6.29
N GLN A 10 -21.18 3.38 6.27
CA GLN A 10 -22.12 2.49 6.93
C GLN A 10 -21.77 2.18 8.39
N ALA A 11 -20.51 2.40 8.81
CA ALA A 11 -20.10 2.08 10.17
C ALA A 11 -20.60 3.13 11.18
N PRO A 12 -20.89 2.75 12.43
CA PRO A 12 -21.29 3.71 13.47
C PRO A 12 -20.23 4.79 13.67
N ARG A 13 -20.69 6.04 13.73
CA ARG A 13 -19.90 7.22 14.09
C ARG A 13 -19.87 7.41 15.60
N GLY A 14 -18.88 8.16 16.08
CA GLY A 14 -18.70 8.49 17.48
C GLY A 14 -18.09 7.36 18.32
N LEU A 15 -17.97 7.65 19.62
CA LEU A 15 -17.37 6.79 20.63
C LEU A 15 -18.31 6.68 21.84
N PRO A 16 -18.36 5.53 22.53
CA PRO A 16 -17.69 4.28 22.18
C PRO A 16 -18.41 3.55 21.03
N ARG A 17 -17.67 2.73 20.26
CA ARG A 17 -18.26 1.87 19.23
C ARG A 17 -17.67 0.47 19.24
N LYS A 18 -18.50 -0.51 18.89
CA LYS A 18 -18.10 -1.91 18.75
C LYS A 18 -17.50 -2.14 17.37
N THR A 19 -16.46 -2.96 17.30
CA THR A 19 -15.83 -3.41 16.07
C THR A 19 -15.27 -4.82 16.24
N ALA A 20 -14.60 -5.35 15.22
CA ALA A 20 -13.78 -6.55 15.31
C ALA A 20 -12.31 -6.20 15.08
N SER A 21 -11.41 -6.94 15.73
CA SER A 21 -9.96 -6.85 15.57
C SER A 21 -9.37 -8.26 15.48
N VAL A 22 -8.08 -8.38 15.20
CA VAL A 22 -7.33 -9.62 15.39
C VAL A 22 -6.63 -9.66 16.76
N CYS A 23 -6.52 -10.86 17.33
CA CYS A 23 -5.61 -11.11 18.46
C CYS A 23 -4.16 -11.00 17.96
N PRO A 24 -3.27 -10.27 18.65
CA PRO A 24 -1.89 -10.08 18.20
C PRO A 24 -1.05 -11.37 18.24
N GLU A 25 -1.47 -12.38 19.00
CA GLU A 25 -0.72 -13.64 19.11
C GLU A 25 -1.24 -14.72 18.15
N CYS A 26 -2.53 -15.04 18.18
CA CYS A 26 -3.09 -16.12 17.35
C CYS A 26 -3.83 -15.66 16.09
N ILE A 27 -3.91 -14.36 15.83
CA ILE A 27 -4.51 -13.77 14.62
C ILE A 27 -6.01 -14.04 14.44
N LYS A 28 -6.65 -14.73 15.40
CA LYS A 28 -8.11 -14.94 15.40
C LYS A 28 -8.84 -13.61 15.50
N VAL A 29 -9.94 -13.50 14.75
CA VAL A 29 -10.86 -12.36 14.86
C VAL A 29 -11.57 -12.40 16.20
N ILE A 30 -11.53 -11.29 16.94
CA ILE A 30 -12.12 -11.12 18.26
C ILE A 30 -12.92 -9.81 18.34
N PRO A 31 -13.97 -9.73 19.18
CA PRO A 31 -14.67 -8.47 19.43
C PRO A 31 -13.73 -7.43 20.02
N ALA A 32 -13.93 -6.17 19.62
CA ALA A 32 -13.18 -5.04 20.13
C ALA A 32 -14.10 -3.84 20.35
N ILE A 33 -13.70 -2.93 21.23
CA ILE A 33 -14.40 -1.68 21.51
C ILE A 33 -13.43 -0.53 21.27
N VAL A 34 -13.82 0.41 20.43
CA VAL A 34 -13.11 1.68 20.26
C VAL A 34 -13.76 2.70 21.17
N ARG A 35 -13.00 3.36 22.04
CA ARG A 35 -13.52 4.35 22.99
C ARG A 35 -12.52 5.48 23.24
N GLU A 36 -13.00 6.55 23.84
CA GLU A 36 -12.17 7.60 24.40
C GLU A 36 -11.59 7.14 25.75
N LYS A 37 -10.32 7.47 26.00
CA LYS A 37 -9.65 7.34 27.29
C LYS A 37 -8.54 8.38 27.39
N GLU A 38 -8.68 9.30 28.36
CA GLU A 38 -7.68 10.34 28.65
C GLU A 38 -7.34 11.20 27.41
N GLY A 39 -8.37 11.63 26.67
CA GLY A 39 -8.20 12.46 25.47
C GLY A 39 -7.70 11.71 24.22
N ARG A 40 -7.51 10.39 24.33
CA ARG A 40 -7.05 9.52 23.25
C ARG A 40 -8.16 8.58 22.81
N VAL A 41 -8.07 8.10 21.56
CA VAL A 41 -8.93 7.03 21.06
C VAL A 41 -8.18 5.71 21.13
N ILE A 42 -8.68 4.79 21.94
CA ILE A 42 -8.09 3.47 22.13
C ILE A 42 -9.00 2.37 21.60
N MET A 43 -8.41 1.25 21.20
CA MET A 43 -9.11 0.00 20.91
C MET A 43 -8.79 -1.01 22.00
N GLU A 44 -9.81 -1.54 22.66
CA GLU A 44 -9.70 -2.61 23.64
C GLU A 44 -10.24 -3.91 23.06
N LYS A 45 -9.57 -5.04 23.33
CA LYS A 45 -9.96 -6.36 22.83
C LYS A 45 -9.53 -7.45 23.80
N THR A 46 -10.32 -8.52 23.89
CA THR A 46 -9.99 -9.66 24.77
C THR A 46 -10.04 -10.96 23.97
N CYS A 47 -8.89 -11.63 23.87
CA CYS A 47 -8.79 -12.98 23.36
C CYS A 47 -9.11 -13.98 24.47
N ARG A 48 -9.95 -14.99 24.17
CA ARG A 48 -10.26 -16.06 25.13
C ARG A 48 -9.03 -16.87 25.57
N THR A 49 -7.97 -16.87 24.77
CA THR A 49 -6.74 -17.64 25.03
C THR A 49 -5.61 -16.75 25.54
N HIS A 50 -5.40 -15.58 24.95
CA HIS A 50 -4.23 -14.73 25.23
C HIS A 50 -4.56 -13.49 26.09
N GLY A 51 -5.79 -13.35 26.58
CA GLY A 51 -6.16 -12.30 27.53
C GLY A 51 -6.47 -10.95 26.88
N TYR A 52 -6.25 -9.89 27.65
CA TYR A 52 -6.63 -8.52 27.32
C TYR A 52 -5.52 -7.77 26.59
N PHE A 53 -5.89 -7.03 25.55
CA PHE A 53 -5.01 -6.15 24.79
C PHE A 53 -5.69 -4.79 24.58
N TRP A 54 -4.87 -3.76 24.43
CA TRP A 54 -5.33 -2.45 24.00
C TRP A 54 -4.27 -1.77 23.14
N ASP A 55 -4.72 -0.94 22.21
CA ASP A 55 -3.87 -0.18 21.29
C ASP A 55 -4.40 1.25 21.15
N ILE A 56 -3.51 2.21 20.89
CA ILE A 56 -3.90 3.60 20.57
C ILE A 56 -4.21 3.69 19.07
N ILE A 57 -5.41 4.19 18.72
CA ILE A 57 -5.79 4.52 17.35
C ILE A 57 -5.45 5.98 17.02
N SER A 58 -5.75 6.90 17.94
CA SER A 58 -5.46 8.33 17.79
C SER A 58 -5.04 8.90 19.14
N ASN A 59 -4.04 9.77 19.13
CA ASN A 59 -3.58 10.50 20.32
C ASN A 59 -4.47 11.71 20.67
N ASP A 60 -5.42 12.05 19.78
CA ASP A 60 -6.32 13.20 19.93
C ASP A 60 -7.73 12.76 19.54
N VAL A 61 -8.65 12.79 20.51
CA VAL A 61 -10.06 12.43 20.33
C VAL A 61 -10.85 13.47 19.54
N ASP A 62 -10.55 14.75 19.71
CA ASP A 62 -11.26 15.83 19.01
C ASP A 62 -10.90 15.81 17.53
N PHE A 63 -9.61 15.61 17.21
CA PHE A 63 -9.17 15.36 15.84
C PHE A 63 -9.88 14.14 15.25
N TYR A 64 -9.91 13.02 15.97
CA TYR A 64 -10.52 11.78 15.49
C TYR A 64 -12.00 11.96 15.13
N LEU A 65 -12.78 12.54 16.05
CA LEU A 65 -14.21 12.79 15.86
C LEU A 65 -14.46 13.80 14.74
N ARG A 66 -13.64 14.85 14.64
CA ARG A 66 -13.71 15.81 13.54
C ARG A 66 -13.47 15.14 12.19
N MET A 67 -12.54 14.20 12.11
CA MET A 67 -12.22 13.50 10.86
C MET A 67 -13.36 12.58 10.38
N GLU A 68 -14.29 12.18 11.24
CA GLU A 68 -15.41 11.34 10.83
C GLU A 68 -16.24 12.02 9.73
N VAL A 69 -16.33 13.35 9.67
CA VAL A 69 -17.09 14.05 8.60
C VAL A 69 -16.61 13.70 7.19
N TYR A 70 -15.34 13.28 7.05
CA TYR A 70 -14.76 12.84 5.78
C TYR A 70 -14.91 11.33 5.52
N ALA A 71 -15.44 10.57 6.47
CA ALA A 71 -15.65 9.13 6.32
C ALA A 71 -16.74 8.87 5.28
N HIS A 72 -16.34 8.18 4.21
CA HIS A 72 -17.20 7.70 3.13
C HIS A 72 -16.76 6.29 2.76
N ASP A 73 -17.72 5.45 2.40
CA ASP A 73 -17.40 4.16 1.82
C ASP A 73 -17.19 4.33 0.31
N GLY A 74 -16.39 3.45 -0.29
CA GLY A 74 -16.34 3.34 -1.75
C GLY A 74 -17.38 2.36 -2.27
N VAL A 75 -17.36 2.12 -3.58
CA VAL A 75 -18.24 1.16 -4.25
C VAL A 75 -17.80 -0.31 -4.07
N GLY A 76 -16.58 -0.57 -3.63
CA GLY A 76 -15.99 -1.92 -3.49
C GLY A 76 -15.60 -2.55 -4.83
N TYR A 77 -15.49 -3.90 -4.84
CA TYR A 77 -15.20 -4.70 -6.04
C TYR A 77 -16.42 -5.49 -6.51
N GLU A 78 -16.72 -5.44 -7.81
CA GLU A 78 -17.72 -6.28 -8.47
C GLU A 78 -17.14 -7.61 -8.98
N ASN A 79 -15.81 -7.66 -9.20
CA ASN A 79 -15.06 -8.84 -9.61
C ASN A 79 -13.91 -9.12 -8.63
N PRO A 80 -14.22 -9.51 -7.38
CA PRO A 80 -13.19 -9.86 -6.42
C PRO A 80 -12.35 -11.04 -6.94
N TYR A 81 -11.06 -11.06 -6.61
CA TYR A 81 -10.17 -12.18 -6.93
C TYR A 81 -10.54 -13.45 -6.15
N TYR A 82 -11.04 -13.28 -4.94
CA TYR A 82 -11.54 -14.38 -4.11
C TYR A 82 -13.07 -14.44 -4.18
N ASP A 83 -13.60 -15.50 -4.78
CA ASP A 83 -15.05 -15.74 -4.88
C ASP A 83 -15.74 -15.90 -3.52
N LYS A 84 -14.99 -16.40 -2.51
CA LYS A 84 -15.51 -16.66 -1.16
C LYS A 84 -14.65 -15.98 -0.11
N PHE A 85 -15.23 -14.99 0.56
CA PHE A 85 -14.61 -14.38 1.73
C PHE A 85 -14.64 -15.36 2.91
N ARG A 86 -13.46 -15.69 3.45
CA ARG A 86 -13.30 -16.61 4.61
C ARG A 86 -12.86 -15.87 5.88
N GLY A 87 -12.97 -14.55 5.87
CA GLY A 87 -12.57 -13.68 6.97
C GLY A 87 -11.28 -12.91 6.70
N CYS A 88 -11.11 -11.82 7.45
CA CYS A 88 -9.83 -11.14 7.59
C CYS A 88 -9.00 -11.85 8.68
N PRO A 89 -7.67 -11.98 8.52
CA PRO A 89 -6.85 -11.54 7.39
C PRO A 89 -6.64 -12.63 6.31
N THR A 90 -7.24 -13.81 6.46
CA THR A 90 -6.93 -15.01 5.64
C THR A 90 -7.34 -14.92 4.17
N THR A 91 -8.28 -14.03 3.84
CA THR A 91 -8.70 -13.73 2.46
C THR A 91 -8.58 -12.25 2.14
N CYS A 92 -7.63 -11.56 2.79
CA CYS A 92 -7.36 -10.14 2.53
C CYS A 92 -6.72 -9.94 1.14
N GLY A 93 -7.03 -8.82 0.48
CA GLY A 93 -6.63 -8.54 -0.91
C GLY A 93 -7.79 -7.98 -1.71
N MET A 94 -7.96 -8.38 -2.97
CA MET A 94 -9.14 -7.99 -3.77
C MET A 94 -10.37 -8.84 -3.41
N CYS A 95 -10.86 -8.78 -2.17
CA CYS A 95 -12.02 -9.54 -1.70
C CYS A 95 -13.31 -8.72 -1.69
N SER A 96 -14.46 -9.40 -1.65
CA SER A 96 -15.79 -8.77 -1.71
C SER A 96 -16.15 -7.89 -0.50
N HIS A 97 -15.39 -7.95 0.59
CA HIS A 97 -15.61 -7.12 1.78
C HIS A 97 -14.92 -5.75 1.71
N HIS A 98 -14.01 -5.53 0.75
CA HIS A 98 -13.38 -4.21 0.58
C HIS A 98 -14.41 -3.16 0.15
N LYS A 99 -14.41 -2.02 0.85
CA LYS A 99 -15.27 -0.88 0.53
C LYS A 99 -14.64 0.04 -0.52
N SER A 100 -13.32 0.08 -0.61
CA SER A 100 -12.59 0.89 -1.60
C SER A 100 -12.07 0.03 -2.77
N HIS A 101 -11.86 0.68 -3.92
CA HIS A 101 -11.05 0.13 -5.01
C HIS A 101 -9.56 0.45 -4.76
N THR A 102 -8.66 -0.16 -5.53
CA THR A 102 -7.23 0.17 -5.46
C THR A 102 -6.97 1.52 -6.11
N GLY A 103 -6.69 2.55 -5.31
CA GLY A 103 -6.33 3.88 -5.83
C GLY A 103 -4.91 3.92 -6.39
N LEU A 104 -3.95 3.40 -5.63
CA LEU A 104 -2.55 3.24 -5.99
C LEU A 104 -2.11 1.81 -5.68
N ALA A 105 -1.63 1.09 -6.69
CA ALA A 105 -1.02 -0.22 -6.51
C ALA A 105 0.50 -0.09 -6.40
N LEU A 106 1.12 -0.82 -5.47
CA LEU A 106 2.57 -0.96 -5.39
C LEU A 106 2.94 -2.34 -5.96
N ILE A 107 3.87 -2.38 -6.90
CA ILE A 107 4.41 -3.62 -7.47
C ILE A 107 5.92 -3.62 -7.29
N ASP A 108 6.43 -4.61 -6.56
CA ASP A 108 7.86 -4.82 -6.43
C ASP A 108 8.39 -5.50 -7.69
N LEU A 109 9.46 -4.95 -8.27
CA LEU A 109 10.10 -5.53 -9.47
C LEU A 109 11.36 -6.30 -9.15
N THR A 110 11.91 -6.10 -7.96
CA THR A 110 13.01 -6.87 -7.40
C THR A 110 13.08 -6.60 -5.90
N ASN A 111 13.53 -7.56 -5.10
CA ASN A 111 13.93 -7.29 -3.71
C ASN A 111 15.44 -6.99 -3.57
N ARG A 112 16.19 -6.83 -4.67
CA ARG A 112 17.59 -6.38 -4.62
C ARG A 112 17.67 -4.86 -4.43
N CYS A 113 18.63 -4.39 -3.65
CA CYS A 113 18.91 -2.97 -3.51
C CYS A 113 20.42 -2.71 -3.54
N ASN A 114 20.83 -1.63 -4.22
CA ASN A 114 22.21 -1.14 -4.28
C ASN A 114 22.58 -0.26 -3.07
N LEU A 115 21.69 -0.12 -2.08
CA LEU A 115 21.92 0.54 -0.79
C LEU A 115 21.64 -0.44 0.38
N LYS A 116 22.13 -0.10 1.58
CA LYS A 116 21.97 -0.90 2.80
C LYS A 116 21.45 -0.04 3.95
N CYS A 117 20.37 0.68 3.68
CA CYS A 117 19.80 1.66 4.62
C CYS A 117 19.43 0.98 5.96
N PRO A 118 19.99 1.39 7.10
CA PRO A 118 19.64 0.82 8.40
C PRO A 118 18.18 1.07 8.82
N VAL A 119 17.54 2.07 8.21
CA VAL A 119 16.11 2.40 8.42
C VAL A 119 15.18 1.70 7.42
N CYS A 120 15.69 0.79 6.59
CA CYS A 120 14.88 0.13 5.56
C CYS A 120 13.90 -0.88 6.16
N PHE A 121 12.61 -0.54 6.15
CA PHE A 121 11.56 -1.48 6.58
C PHE A 121 11.43 -2.69 5.63
N ALA A 122 11.73 -2.53 4.34
CA ALA A 122 11.66 -3.62 3.36
C ALA A 122 12.77 -4.66 3.57
N ASN A 123 13.85 -4.28 4.28
CA ASN A 123 15.03 -5.10 4.55
C ASN A 123 15.48 -5.94 3.34
N ALA A 124 15.45 -5.30 2.16
CA ALA A 124 15.55 -5.92 0.84
C ALA A 124 16.72 -6.91 0.73
N ASN A 125 17.89 -6.53 1.23
CA ASN A 125 19.11 -7.34 1.17
C ASN A 125 19.20 -8.44 2.25
N ALA A 126 18.25 -8.53 3.17
CA ALA A 126 18.20 -9.57 4.21
C ALA A 126 17.08 -10.60 3.99
N ALA A 127 16.24 -10.42 2.98
CA ALA A 127 15.34 -11.47 2.53
C ALA A 127 16.22 -12.63 2.04
N GLY A 128 16.25 -13.76 2.75
CA GLY A 128 17.07 -14.93 2.41
C GLY A 128 16.71 -15.63 1.08
N TYR A 129 16.03 -14.93 0.17
CA TYR A 129 15.60 -15.35 -1.15
C TYR A 129 15.59 -14.15 -2.10
N VAL A 130 15.68 -14.39 -3.41
CA VAL A 130 15.55 -13.35 -4.44
C VAL A 130 14.14 -13.39 -5.00
N PHE A 131 13.49 -12.23 -5.05
CA PHE A 131 12.20 -12.04 -5.70
C PHE A 131 12.40 -11.17 -6.94
N GLU A 132 12.16 -11.73 -8.12
CA GLU A 132 12.23 -11.05 -9.42
C GLU A 132 11.13 -11.64 -10.31
N PRO A 133 9.98 -10.96 -10.49
CA PRO A 133 8.88 -11.48 -11.28
C PRO A 133 9.24 -11.52 -12.77
N THR A 134 8.72 -12.51 -13.49
CA THR A 134 8.86 -12.59 -14.95
C THR A 134 8.02 -11.50 -15.64
N ARG A 135 8.31 -11.27 -16.92
CA ARG A 135 7.54 -10.34 -17.76
C ARG A 135 6.04 -10.68 -17.76
N GLU A 136 5.70 -11.96 -17.84
CA GLU A 136 4.33 -12.46 -17.84
C GLU A 136 3.64 -12.22 -16.50
N GLN A 137 4.37 -12.39 -15.39
CA GLN A 137 3.86 -12.10 -14.05
C GLN A 137 3.60 -10.61 -13.86
N ILE A 138 4.52 -9.74 -14.31
CA ILE A 138 4.33 -8.28 -14.27
C ILE A 138 3.09 -7.88 -15.08
N HIS A 139 2.98 -8.36 -16.31
CA HIS A 139 1.82 -8.10 -17.15
C HIS A 139 0.52 -8.61 -16.51
N PHE A 140 0.52 -9.81 -15.94
CA PHE A 140 -0.62 -10.37 -15.22
C PHE A 140 -1.06 -9.50 -14.04
N MET A 141 -0.11 -9.04 -13.21
CA MET A 141 -0.39 -8.16 -12.08
C MET A 141 -1.00 -6.83 -12.54
N LEU A 142 -0.37 -6.17 -13.53
CA LEU A 142 -0.85 -4.91 -14.08
C LEU A 142 -2.24 -5.03 -14.73
N LYS A 143 -2.46 -6.09 -15.52
CA LYS A 143 -3.75 -6.36 -16.17
C LYS A 143 -4.85 -6.60 -15.14
N THR A 144 -4.57 -7.40 -14.11
CA THR A 144 -5.52 -7.68 -13.01
C THR A 144 -5.99 -6.40 -12.32
N LEU A 145 -5.06 -5.48 -12.05
CA LEU A 145 -5.37 -4.18 -11.43
C LEU A 145 -6.25 -3.29 -12.33
N ARG A 146 -5.97 -3.27 -13.64
CA ARG A 146 -6.74 -2.47 -14.61
C ARG A 146 -8.13 -3.02 -14.90
N GLU A 147 -8.29 -4.34 -14.81
CA GLU A 147 -9.56 -5.04 -15.03
C GLU A 147 -10.49 -5.02 -13.80
N GLN A 148 -10.09 -4.41 -12.68
CA GLN A 148 -10.96 -4.22 -11.52
C GLN A 148 -12.23 -3.44 -11.91
N LYS A 149 -13.37 -3.91 -11.39
CA LYS A 149 -14.70 -3.32 -11.57
C LYS A 149 -15.29 -2.88 -10.23
N PRO A 150 -16.06 -1.79 -10.20
CA PRO A 150 -16.43 -0.93 -11.34
C PRO A 150 -15.33 0.08 -11.72
N VAL A 151 -14.30 0.22 -10.87
CA VAL A 151 -13.21 1.18 -11.07
C VAL A 151 -11.89 0.43 -11.20
N GLY A 152 -11.28 0.48 -12.38
CA GLY A 152 -9.93 -0.05 -12.59
C GLY A 152 -8.90 0.81 -11.86
N THR A 153 -7.83 0.20 -11.34
CA THR A 153 -6.77 0.89 -10.59
C THR A 153 -6.19 2.08 -11.36
N VAL A 154 -6.21 3.28 -10.77
CA VAL A 154 -5.84 4.52 -11.46
C VAL A 154 -4.33 4.67 -11.61
N ALA A 155 -3.59 4.34 -10.55
CA ALA A 155 -2.16 4.57 -10.46
C ALA A 155 -1.38 3.30 -10.07
N VAL A 156 -0.17 3.17 -10.58
CA VAL A 156 0.79 2.15 -10.17
C VAL A 156 2.12 2.79 -9.79
N GLN A 157 2.74 2.31 -8.72
CA GLN A 157 4.08 2.68 -8.30
C GLN A 157 4.95 1.41 -8.27
N PHE A 158 6.04 1.41 -9.03
CA PHE A 158 7.04 0.36 -8.96
C PHE A 158 7.95 0.58 -7.75
N SER A 159 8.20 -0.49 -6.99
CA SER A 159 8.96 -0.46 -5.73
C SER A 159 9.80 -1.75 -5.54
N GLY A 160 10.08 -2.13 -4.30
CA GLY A 160 10.83 -3.31 -3.90
C GLY A 160 12.07 -2.95 -3.10
N GLY A 161 13.22 -3.49 -3.49
CA GLY A 161 14.51 -2.93 -3.11
C GLY A 161 14.76 -1.63 -3.87
N GLU A 162 15.56 -1.70 -4.93
CA GLU A 162 15.66 -0.62 -5.92
C GLU A 162 15.05 -1.12 -7.25
N PRO A 163 13.82 -0.70 -7.61
CA PRO A 163 13.10 -1.22 -8.78
C PRO A 163 13.87 -1.00 -10.08
N THR A 164 14.65 0.08 -10.16
CA THR A 164 15.43 0.36 -11.36
C THR A 164 16.51 -0.69 -11.58
N LEU A 165 16.92 -1.51 -10.61
CA LEU A 165 17.85 -2.62 -10.85
C LEU A 165 17.24 -3.77 -11.65
N SER A 166 15.91 -3.85 -11.74
CA SER A 166 15.26 -4.88 -12.55
C SER A 166 15.54 -4.64 -14.05
N PRO A 167 15.98 -5.66 -14.81
CA PRO A 167 16.15 -5.53 -16.26
C PRO A 167 14.82 -5.26 -16.99
N LEU A 168 13.69 -5.55 -16.34
CA LEU A 168 12.34 -5.35 -16.86
C LEU A 168 11.73 -4.00 -16.46
N PHE A 169 12.47 -3.10 -15.80
CA PHE A 169 11.91 -1.85 -15.28
C PHE A 169 11.26 -0.98 -16.36
N VAL A 170 12.00 -0.66 -17.43
CA VAL A 170 11.49 0.19 -18.53
C VAL A 170 10.33 -0.49 -19.25
N ASP A 171 10.43 -1.81 -19.45
CA ASP A 171 9.36 -2.65 -20.02
C ASP A 171 8.09 -2.61 -19.17
N ALA A 172 8.20 -2.71 -17.84
CA ALA A 172 7.09 -2.65 -16.91
C ALA A 172 6.39 -1.28 -16.93
N VAL A 173 7.17 -0.19 -17.03
CA VAL A 173 6.64 1.17 -17.22
C VAL A 173 5.84 1.27 -18.52
N SER A 174 6.40 0.76 -19.64
CA SER A 174 5.69 0.72 -20.93
C SER A 174 4.40 -0.08 -20.84
N MET A 175 4.43 -1.28 -20.23
CA MET A 175 3.23 -2.12 -20.04
C MET A 175 2.15 -1.39 -19.25
N ALA A 176 2.52 -0.68 -18.18
CA ALA A 176 1.56 0.08 -17.39
C ALA A 176 0.93 1.22 -18.21
N ARG A 177 1.72 1.95 -18.99
CA ARG A 177 1.20 2.97 -19.92
C ARG A 177 0.23 2.34 -20.92
N ASP A 178 0.61 1.23 -21.55
CA ASP A 178 -0.17 0.57 -22.61
C ASP A 178 -1.49 -0.03 -22.07
N LEU A 179 -1.51 -0.50 -20.83
CA LEU A 179 -2.72 -0.94 -20.11
C LEU A 179 -3.59 0.22 -19.59
N GLY A 180 -3.18 1.47 -19.83
CA GLY A 180 -3.98 2.66 -19.58
C GLY A 180 -3.99 3.14 -18.13
N PHE A 181 -2.98 2.81 -17.33
CA PHE A 181 -2.78 3.47 -16.04
C PHE A 181 -2.62 4.99 -16.26
N LYS A 182 -3.33 5.79 -15.45
CA LYS A 182 -3.31 7.25 -15.59
C LYS A 182 -2.07 7.87 -14.96
N GLN A 183 -1.44 7.15 -14.05
CA GLN A 183 -0.23 7.61 -13.42
C GLN A 183 0.67 6.41 -13.11
N VAL A 184 1.90 6.51 -13.61
CA VAL A 184 2.95 5.49 -13.46
C VAL A 184 4.09 6.12 -12.69
N GLN A 185 4.39 5.57 -11.51
CA GLN A 185 5.40 6.07 -10.60
C GLN A 185 6.49 5.04 -10.36
N VAL A 186 7.59 5.51 -9.79
CA VAL A 186 8.61 4.65 -9.20
C VAL A 186 9.09 5.24 -7.88
N ALA A 187 9.21 4.41 -6.84
CA ALA A 187 9.95 4.73 -5.64
C ALA A 187 11.39 4.28 -5.81
N THR A 188 12.32 5.22 -5.94
CA THR A 188 13.72 4.96 -6.30
C THR A 188 14.67 5.83 -5.47
N ASN A 189 15.87 5.31 -5.20
CA ASN A 189 16.97 6.10 -4.64
C ASN A 189 17.59 7.08 -5.64
N GLY A 190 17.19 7.02 -6.92
CA GLY A 190 17.60 7.98 -7.93
C GLY A 190 19.04 7.83 -8.46
N ILE A 191 19.83 6.88 -7.94
CA ILE A 191 21.24 6.72 -8.33
C ILE A 191 21.39 6.44 -9.83
N ARG A 192 20.60 5.51 -10.39
CA ARG A 192 20.62 5.25 -11.85
C ARG A 192 20.13 6.45 -12.65
N VAL A 193 19.07 7.11 -12.19
CA VAL A 193 18.51 8.30 -12.84
C VAL A 193 19.54 9.43 -12.93
N ALA A 194 20.36 9.61 -11.89
CA ALA A 194 21.37 10.66 -11.84
C ALA A 194 22.65 10.31 -12.63
N ASN A 195 23.08 9.04 -12.62
CA ASN A 195 24.41 8.65 -13.08
C ASN A 195 24.45 7.93 -14.43
N GLU A 196 23.31 7.48 -14.96
CA GLU A 196 23.23 6.76 -16.23
C GLU A 196 22.67 7.66 -17.34
N PRO A 197 23.52 8.14 -18.28
CA PRO A 197 23.08 8.99 -19.37
C PRO A 197 21.97 8.33 -20.19
N GLY A 198 20.91 9.09 -20.47
CA GLY A 198 19.77 8.61 -21.26
C GLY A 198 18.74 7.79 -20.48
N PHE A 199 19.06 7.28 -19.28
CA PHE A 199 18.11 6.47 -18.50
C PHE A 199 16.85 7.26 -18.13
N ALA A 200 16.99 8.52 -17.70
CA ALA A 200 15.86 9.39 -17.39
C ALA A 200 14.96 9.64 -18.61
N GLN A 201 15.56 9.77 -19.81
CA GLN A 201 14.81 9.94 -21.06
C GLN A 201 14.09 8.64 -21.42
N ALA A 202 14.75 7.48 -21.32
CA ALA A 202 14.11 6.18 -21.55
C ALA A 202 12.91 5.94 -20.61
N CYS A 203 13.01 6.36 -19.34
CA CYS A 203 11.89 6.30 -18.40
C CYS A 203 10.72 7.18 -18.86
N ARG A 204 11.00 8.43 -19.27
CA ARG A 204 9.99 9.37 -19.77
C ARG A 204 9.30 8.82 -21.02
N ASP A 205 10.08 8.32 -21.98
CA ASP A 205 9.57 7.77 -23.25
C ASP A 205 8.71 6.51 -23.02
N ALA A 206 9.09 5.69 -22.02
CA ALA A 206 8.28 4.55 -21.59
C ALA A 206 6.95 4.95 -20.91
N GLY A 207 6.77 6.21 -20.51
CA GLY A 207 5.55 6.71 -19.88
C GLY A 207 5.63 6.83 -18.36
N LEU A 208 6.82 6.97 -17.78
CA LEU A 208 6.97 7.28 -16.36
C LEU A 208 6.56 8.74 -16.09
N HIS A 209 5.65 8.93 -15.15
CA HIS A 209 5.10 10.25 -14.80
C HIS A 209 5.76 10.84 -13.56
N THR A 210 6.12 9.99 -12.58
CA THR A 210 6.52 10.45 -11.24
C THR A 210 7.71 9.66 -10.72
N LEU A 211 8.73 10.38 -10.28
CA LEU A 211 9.83 9.85 -9.47
C LEU A 211 9.52 10.19 -8.01
N TYR A 212 9.34 9.16 -7.18
CA TYR A 212 9.25 9.31 -5.74
C TYR A 212 10.64 9.12 -5.16
N LEU A 213 11.30 10.23 -4.87
CA LEU A 213 12.66 10.29 -4.33
C LEU A 213 12.62 10.45 -2.82
N GLN A 214 13.59 9.85 -2.13
CA GLN A 214 13.80 10.13 -0.72
C GLN A 214 14.59 11.44 -0.55
N PHE A 215 14.19 12.24 0.44
CA PHE A 215 14.88 13.47 0.84
C PHE A 215 15.05 13.45 2.36
N ASP A 216 16.26 13.13 2.83
CA ASP A 216 16.54 12.95 4.26
C ASP A 216 17.14 14.19 4.91
N GLY A 217 17.63 15.14 4.10
CA GLY A 217 18.20 16.38 4.59
C GLY A 217 19.12 17.04 3.56
N LEU A 218 19.88 18.03 4.03
CA LEU A 218 20.80 18.82 3.20
C LEU A 218 22.29 18.45 3.42
N ASP A 219 22.58 17.52 4.33
CA ASP A 219 23.94 17.14 4.72
C ASP A 219 24.23 15.68 4.36
N ASP A 220 25.36 15.44 3.71
CA ASP A 220 25.89 14.12 3.35
C ASP A 220 25.97 13.16 4.55
N GLU A 221 26.28 13.66 5.74
CA GLU A 221 26.36 12.83 6.95
C GLU A 221 25.02 12.14 7.26
N ILE A 222 23.90 12.83 6.97
CA ILE A 222 22.56 12.25 7.15
C ILE A 222 22.41 11.06 6.22
N TYR A 223 22.73 11.22 4.95
CA TYR A 223 22.61 10.15 3.95
C TYR A 223 23.51 8.96 4.29
N ARG A 224 24.77 9.18 4.70
CA ARG A 224 25.68 8.10 5.13
C ARG A 224 25.14 7.32 6.33
N LYS A 225 24.46 8.00 7.27
CA LYS A 225 23.87 7.36 8.44
C LYS A 225 22.58 6.60 8.10
N VAL A 226 21.69 7.19 7.30
CA VAL A 226 20.34 6.63 7.08
C VAL A 226 20.24 5.74 5.84
N ARG A 227 21.17 5.86 4.89
CA ARG A 227 21.20 5.08 3.63
C ARG A 227 22.37 4.10 3.52
N GLY A 228 23.41 4.30 4.33
CA GLY A 228 24.67 3.53 4.27
C GLY A 228 25.60 4.08 3.19
#